data_AF-A0A5N5MH14-F1
#
_entry.id   AF-A0A5N5MH14-F1
#
_cell.length_a   1.000
_cell.length_b   1.000
_cell.length_c   1.000
_cell.angle_alpha   90.00
_cell.angle_beta   90.00
_cell.angle_gamma   90.00
#
_symmetry.space_group_name_H-M   'P 1'
#
loop_
_entity.id
_entity.type
_entity.pdbx_description
1 polymer ?
#
loop_
_entity_poly.entity_id
_entity_poly.type
_entity_poly.pdbx_seq_one_letter_code
_entity_poly.pdbx_strand_id
1 'polypeptide(L)'
;MLSLSLLFAAAAAVSAQSAQSSGCTSKSFSIPSWLIDNFQTAAGKSSFHITNRATNYTADLTCSGNTCASGSSTNWSNDTLQVFLQVSGETAEFLVNQTWTCNDRNATKVLPFTAFGNGSLSVGDNLPLLIKGSLVSPVAITPQYASGPTGHSNPGCAAAPKWSLSAPFYTNQTGDGITAIASQDFNVLLINNATGYEASCMSGAGFGDGLTPTPATGPLNLVCAGYEFQSSNGGRYGITTAAYFDPSTFTFNVNQTWYCDDVSAAKPVQITASASQVLPLTCTASPVTVDGVPDGNTKTSCINRADVTVVAQHSATTPLAPYSIEDPVPGSDACTLSSVFHPQWTFSAFEVDNNTSVSFEIILRTGSPGFQFPISITQDGDACVVGAGGNIGPPLWPTACSFTYEPKKQELTLKAEWSCSELDLDHPIYFSGTTTTTVNSPLTCETVDGVSQCVTEDGGYQWTADISNVTWHQT
;
A
#
# COMPACT_ATOMS: atom_id res chain seq x y z
N MET A 1 -43.27 -2.76 25.74
CA MET A 1 -41.86 -3.17 25.93
C MET A 1 -41.08 -2.64 24.75
N LEU A 2 -40.33 -1.54 24.94
CA LEU A 2 -39.42 -1.01 23.91
C LEU A 2 -38.26 -2.01 23.77
N SER A 3 -38.16 -2.65 22.60
CA SER A 3 -37.01 -3.47 22.25
C SER A 3 -35.99 -2.54 21.59
N LEU A 4 -34.92 -2.23 22.32
CA LEU A 4 -33.78 -1.45 21.85
C LEU A 4 -32.91 -2.40 21.01
N SER A 5 -33.12 -2.41 19.69
CA SER A 5 -32.31 -3.22 18.78
C SER A 5 -30.91 -2.61 18.68
N LEU A 6 -29.93 -3.23 19.36
CA LEU A 6 -28.51 -2.97 19.12
C LEU A 6 -28.16 -3.42 17.69
N LEU A 7 -27.94 -2.45 16.81
CA LEU A 7 -27.32 -2.64 15.51
C LEU A 7 -25.84 -2.98 15.71
N PHE A 8 -25.48 -4.25 15.47
CA PHE A 8 -24.09 -4.60 15.21
C PHE A 8 -23.75 -4.14 13.79
N ALA A 9 -23.16 -2.96 13.68
CA ALA A 9 -22.44 -2.58 12.48
C ALA A 9 -21.21 -3.50 12.37
N ALA A 10 -21.26 -4.48 11.48
CA ALA A 10 -20.04 -5.02 10.90
C ALA A 10 -19.48 -3.95 9.96
N ALA A 11 -18.94 -2.87 10.54
CA ALA A 11 -17.94 -2.11 9.82
C ALA A 11 -16.86 -3.12 9.48
N ALA A 12 -16.51 -3.26 8.20
CA ALA A 12 -15.15 -3.64 7.88
C ALA A 12 -14.28 -2.57 8.54
N ALA A 13 -13.91 -2.82 9.80
CA ALA A 13 -12.88 -2.09 10.47
C ALA A 13 -11.61 -2.51 9.73
N VAL A 14 -11.38 -1.85 8.59
CA VAL A 14 -10.04 -1.38 8.29
C VAL A 14 -9.78 -0.38 9.40
N SER A 15 -9.46 -0.91 10.59
CA SER A 15 -8.74 -0.15 11.57
C SER A 15 -7.60 0.49 10.79
N ALA A 16 -7.32 1.77 11.04
CA ALA A 16 -5.99 2.27 10.78
C ALA A 16 -5.07 1.21 11.38
N GLN A 17 -4.48 0.35 10.54
CA GLN A 17 -3.74 -0.81 10.99
C GLN A 17 -2.84 -0.26 12.07
N SER A 18 -2.99 -0.76 13.31
CA SER A 18 -2.20 -0.28 14.43
C SER A 18 -0.77 -0.32 13.93
N ALA A 19 -0.21 0.86 13.63
CA ALA A 19 0.98 0.94 12.83
C ALA A 19 1.98 0.08 13.57
N GLN A 20 2.35 -1.08 13.01
CA GLN A 20 3.56 -1.75 13.45
C GLN A 20 4.58 -0.64 13.34
N SER A 21 5.10 -0.18 14.48
CA SER A 21 5.98 0.97 14.49
C SER A 21 7.13 0.56 13.60
N SER A 22 7.17 1.08 12.38
CA SER A 22 8.27 0.82 11.48
C SER A 22 9.50 1.21 12.26
N GLY A 23 10.39 0.24 12.44
CA GLY A 23 11.58 0.48 13.23
C GLY A 23 12.46 1.53 12.55
N CYS A 24 13.48 2.00 13.28
CA CYS A 24 14.45 2.97 12.79
C CYS A 24 14.93 2.64 11.36
N THR A 25 15.23 1.37 11.10
CA THR A 25 15.72 0.91 9.79
C THR A 25 14.73 1.18 8.67
N SER A 26 13.48 0.72 8.78
CA SER A 26 12.50 0.90 7.70
C SER A 26 12.22 2.37 7.44
N LYS A 27 12.06 3.16 8.51
CA LYS A 27 11.82 4.61 8.38
C LYS A 27 12.99 5.35 7.76
N SER A 28 14.22 4.91 8.00
CA SER A 28 15.40 5.53 7.40
C SER A 28 15.45 5.34 5.89
N PHE A 29 14.92 4.22 5.38
CA PHE A 29 14.78 3.98 3.94
C PHE A 29 13.53 4.65 3.34
N SER A 30 12.41 4.72 4.05
CA SER A 30 11.16 5.22 3.49
C SER A 30 10.92 6.72 3.70
N ILE A 31 11.42 7.30 4.79
CA ILE A 31 11.24 8.70 5.19
C ILE A 31 12.50 9.31 5.84
N PRO A 32 13.69 9.27 5.20
CA PRO A 32 14.84 10.04 5.68
C PRO A 32 14.48 11.54 5.65
N SER A 33 14.07 12.09 6.79
CA SER A 33 13.44 13.41 6.83
C SER A 33 13.52 14.06 8.19
N TRP A 34 13.43 15.39 8.18
CA TRP A 34 13.52 16.22 9.37
C TRP A 34 12.32 17.15 9.45
N LEU A 35 11.70 17.20 10.62
CA LEU A 35 10.71 18.20 10.95
C LEU A 35 11.39 19.35 11.68
N ILE A 36 11.31 20.55 11.11
CA ILE A 36 11.75 21.78 11.76
C ILE A 36 10.51 22.49 12.30
N ASP A 37 10.53 22.85 13.58
CA ASP A 37 9.47 23.62 14.20
C ASP A 37 10.02 24.71 15.11
N ASN A 38 9.13 25.59 15.60
CA ASN A 38 9.46 26.69 16.49
C ASN A 38 10.60 27.59 15.95
N PHE A 39 10.64 27.80 14.63
CA PHE A 39 11.64 28.67 14.02
C PHE A 39 11.45 30.12 14.46
N GLN A 40 12.51 30.71 14.99
CA GLN A 40 12.54 32.09 15.44
C GLN A 40 13.81 32.75 14.94
N THR A 41 13.72 34.03 14.58
CA THR A 41 14.88 34.85 14.25
C THR A 41 14.81 36.18 14.99
N ALA A 42 15.89 36.52 15.70
CA ALA A 42 16.00 37.76 16.46
C ALA A 42 17.47 38.21 16.54
N ALA A 43 17.72 39.49 16.29
CA ALA A 43 19.03 40.13 16.47
C ALA A 43 20.21 39.38 15.80
N GLY A 44 20.00 38.88 14.58
CA GLY A 44 21.03 38.17 13.82
C GLY A 44 21.32 36.74 14.30
N LYS A 45 20.50 36.21 15.21
CA LYS A 45 20.50 34.81 15.62
C LYS A 45 19.19 34.16 15.21
N SER A 46 19.27 32.89 14.86
CA SER A 46 18.08 32.08 14.60
C SER A 46 18.11 30.83 15.45
N SER A 47 16.95 30.37 15.89
CA SER A 47 16.78 29.16 16.68
C SER A 47 15.59 28.35 16.18
N PHE A 48 15.69 27.04 16.27
CA PHE A 48 14.61 26.12 15.92
C PHE A 48 14.83 24.77 16.58
N HIS A 49 13.75 23.98 16.63
CA HIS A 49 13.80 22.59 17.03
C HIS A 49 13.79 21.72 15.77
N ILE A 50 14.60 20.66 15.76
CA ILE A 50 14.67 19.71 14.66
C ILE A 50 14.46 18.28 15.17
N THR A 51 13.58 17.54 14.51
CA THR A 51 13.30 16.12 14.78
C THR A 51 13.63 15.28 13.56
N ASN A 52 14.54 14.30 13.69
CA ASN A 52 14.70 13.24 12.69
C ASN A 52 13.56 12.24 12.84
N ARG A 53 12.72 12.10 11.80
CA ARG A 53 11.49 11.29 11.85
C ARG A 53 11.74 9.78 11.81
N ALA A 54 12.94 9.34 11.41
CA ALA A 54 13.31 7.94 11.40
C ALA A 54 13.69 7.43 12.80
N THR A 55 14.44 8.24 13.56
CA THR A 55 14.97 7.87 14.88
C THR A 55 14.19 8.46 16.05
N ASN A 56 13.34 9.46 15.79
CA ASN A 56 12.82 10.39 16.81
C ASN A 56 13.92 11.14 17.57
N TYR A 57 15.13 11.25 17.02
CA TYR A 57 16.18 12.11 17.56
C TYR A 57 15.75 13.57 17.45
N THR A 58 15.96 14.34 18.51
CA THR A 58 15.57 15.75 18.59
C THR A 58 16.72 16.62 19.06
N ALA A 59 16.85 17.82 18.49
CA ALA A 59 17.81 18.81 18.96
C ALA A 59 17.24 20.23 18.87
N ASP A 60 17.64 21.09 19.82
CA ASP A 60 17.41 22.53 19.74
C ASP A 60 18.67 23.19 19.21
N LEU A 61 18.56 23.84 18.05
CA LEU A 61 19.68 24.45 17.35
C LEU A 61 19.62 25.97 17.45
N THR A 62 20.79 26.59 17.62
CA THR A 62 20.96 28.04 17.48
C THR A 62 22.05 28.32 16.46
N CYS A 63 21.77 29.20 15.51
CA CYS A 63 22.68 29.55 14.42
C CYS A 63 23.17 30.98 14.60
N SER A 64 24.49 31.14 14.45
CA SER A 64 25.16 32.44 14.40
C SER A 64 25.85 32.54 13.03
N GLY A 65 25.25 33.28 12.11
CA GLY A 65 25.58 33.18 10.69
C GLY A 65 25.02 31.89 10.08
N ASN A 66 25.78 31.25 9.17
CA ASN A 66 25.28 30.13 8.37
C ASN A 66 25.42 28.75 9.05
N THR A 67 26.12 28.68 10.17
CA THR A 67 26.39 27.42 10.90
C THR A 67 25.59 27.36 12.19
N CYS A 68 24.92 26.24 12.40
CA CYS A 68 24.11 25.98 13.58
C CYS A 68 24.87 25.10 14.57
N ALA A 69 24.74 25.41 15.86
CA ALA A 69 25.27 24.61 16.95
C ALA A 69 24.12 24.10 17.84
N SER A 70 24.24 22.87 18.35
CA SER A 70 23.27 22.31 19.27
C SER A 70 23.39 22.92 20.65
N GLY A 71 22.31 23.52 21.15
CA GLY A 71 22.22 24.01 22.54
C GLY A 71 21.92 22.88 23.54
N SER A 72 21.16 21.88 23.10
CA SER A 72 20.80 20.65 23.82
C SER A 72 20.46 19.55 22.83
N SER A 73 21.04 18.36 23.03
CA SER A 73 20.76 17.16 22.22
C SER A 73 20.43 15.97 23.13
N THR A 74 19.43 15.18 22.77
CA THR A 74 19.26 13.84 23.31
C THR A 74 20.25 12.92 22.61
N ASN A 75 21.49 12.83 23.12
CA ASN A 75 22.54 12.06 22.45
C ASN A 75 22.14 10.59 22.26
N TRP A 76 21.81 10.21 21.03
CA TRP A 76 21.89 8.82 20.59
C TRP A 76 23.35 8.53 20.24
N SER A 77 23.87 7.38 20.67
CA SER A 77 25.27 7.02 20.45
C SER A 77 25.62 7.01 18.95
N ASN A 78 26.48 7.93 18.52
CA ASN A 78 27.06 8.07 17.17
C ASN A 78 26.28 8.88 16.12
N ASP A 79 25.31 9.69 16.52
CA ASP A 79 24.64 10.62 15.60
C ASP A 79 25.52 11.86 15.30
N THR A 80 25.68 12.22 14.02
CA THR A 80 26.30 13.49 13.61
C THR A 80 25.30 14.32 12.84
N LEU A 81 24.79 15.40 13.44
CA LEU A 81 23.89 16.35 12.80
C LEU A 81 24.64 17.62 12.40
N GLN A 82 24.59 17.97 11.12
CA GLN A 82 25.08 19.23 10.57
C GLN A 82 23.91 19.97 9.91
N VAL A 83 23.68 21.21 10.33
CA VAL A 83 22.64 22.06 9.73
C VAL A 83 23.26 23.39 9.33
N PHE A 84 23.01 23.77 8.08
CA PHE A 84 23.30 25.10 7.56
C PHE A 84 21.99 25.84 7.37
N LEU A 85 21.97 27.10 7.82
CA LEU A 85 20.81 27.98 7.73
C LEU A 85 21.21 29.28 7.04
N GLN A 86 20.50 29.63 5.98
CA GLN A 86 20.63 30.94 5.33
C GLN A 86 19.31 31.69 5.44
N VAL A 87 19.33 32.85 6.10
CA VAL A 87 18.16 33.73 6.18
C VAL A 87 18.36 34.89 5.20
N SER A 88 17.44 35.03 4.25
CA SER A 88 17.45 36.08 3.22
C SER A 88 16.09 36.75 3.16
N GLY A 89 15.98 37.94 3.77
CA GLY A 89 14.72 38.68 3.85
C GLY A 89 13.65 37.90 4.62
N GLU A 90 12.57 37.55 3.93
CA GLU A 90 11.42 36.83 4.48
C GLU A 90 11.52 35.31 4.30
N THR A 91 12.67 34.77 3.85
CA THR A 91 12.85 33.33 3.62
C THR A 91 14.03 32.79 4.43
N ALA A 92 13.82 31.64 5.06
CA ALA A 92 14.85 30.86 5.72
C ALA A 92 15.06 29.54 4.97
N GLU A 93 16.27 29.31 4.47
CA GLU A 93 16.69 28.12 3.75
C GLU A 93 17.55 27.22 4.63
N PHE A 94 17.24 25.93 4.65
CA PHE A 94 17.88 24.93 5.48
C PHE A 94 18.55 23.88 4.59
N LEU A 95 19.75 23.48 4.99
CA LEU A 95 20.43 22.30 4.48
C LEU A 95 20.81 21.43 5.68
N VAL A 96 20.31 20.19 5.69
CA VAL A 96 20.55 19.22 6.75
C VAL A 96 21.38 18.09 6.18
N ASN A 97 22.40 17.68 6.92
CA ASN A 97 23.14 16.45 6.70
C ASN A 97 23.25 15.73 8.05
N GLN A 98 22.79 14.48 8.10
CA GLN A 98 22.83 13.70 9.33
C GLN A 98 23.29 12.27 9.07
N THR A 99 24.11 11.77 9.99
CA THR A 99 24.44 10.34 10.10
C THR A 99 23.84 9.82 11.40
N TRP A 100 23.14 8.70 11.35
CA TRP A 100 22.58 8.04 12.54
C TRP A 100 22.73 6.53 12.42
N THR A 101 22.40 5.79 13.47
CA THR A 101 22.50 4.34 13.46
C THR A 101 21.23 3.68 13.94
N CYS A 102 20.84 2.59 13.27
CA CYS A 102 19.72 1.74 13.68
C CYS A 102 20.20 0.34 14.10
N ASN A 103 19.56 -0.23 15.12
CA ASN A 103 19.84 -1.58 15.64
C ASN A 103 18.56 -2.41 15.85
N ASP A 104 17.42 -1.94 15.32
CA ASP A 104 16.10 -2.55 15.45
C ASP A 104 15.96 -3.89 14.71
N ARG A 105 16.80 -4.15 13.70
CA ARG A 105 16.80 -5.40 12.93
C ARG A 105 17.81 -6.43 13.42
N ASN A 106 18.92 -5.97 13.97
CA ASN A 106 19.95 -6.83 14.51
C ASN A 106 20.70 -6.08 15.62
N ALA A 107 20.47 -6.50 16.87
CA ALA A 107 21.09 -5.87 18.03
C ALA A 107 22.63 -5.94 18.02
N THR A 108 23.22 -6.92 17.31
CA THR A 108 24.68 -7.07 17.20
C THR A 108 25.28 -6.41 15.97
N LYS A 109 24.46 -6.08 14.96
CA LYS A 109 24.89 -5.40 13.73
C LYS A 109 24.17 -4.07 13.60
N VAL A 110 24.81 -3.03 14.12
CA VAL A 110 24.38 -1.64 13.99
C VAL A 110 24.56 -1.19 12.54
N LEU A 111 23.52 -0.64 11.92
CA LEU A 111 23.57 -0.11 10.56
C LEU A 111 23.66 1.41 10.57
N PRO A 112 24.75 2.01 10.04
CA PRO A 112 24.82 3.45 9.84
C PRO A 112 23.99 3.88 8.63
N PHE A 113 23.29 4.99 8.80
CA PHE A 113 22.58 5.72 7.75
C PHE A 113 23.20 7.09 7.60
N THR A 114 23.22 7.61 6.37
CA THR A 114 23.60 9.01 6.13
C THR A 114 22.65 9.57 5.10
N ALA A 115 22.04 10.71 5.41
CA ALA A 115 21.12 11.40 4.52
C ALA A 115 21.39 12.90 4.52
N PHE A 116 20.99 13.54 3.43
CA PHE A 116 20.94 14.99 3.34
C PHE A 116 19.59 15.45 2.81
N GLY A 117 19.22 16.69 3.06
CA GLY A 117 18.02 17.29 2.49
C GLY A 117 18.03 18.80 2.65
N ASN A 118 17.21 19.47 1.87
CA ASN A 118 17.06 20.92 1.93
C ASN A 118 15.58 21.32 1.92
N GLY A 119 15.29 22.50 2.46
CA GLY A 119 13.94 23.04 2.48
C GLY A 119 13.94 24.52 2.85
N SER A 120 12.80 25.18 2.69
CA SER A 120 12.66 26.61 2.99
C SER A 120 11.32 26.90 3.64
N LEU A 121 11.28 27.89 4.53
CA LEU A 121 10.06 28.42 5.13
C LEU A 121 10.07 29.95 5.15
N SER A 122 8.90 30.57 5.20
CA SER A 122 8.78 32.02 5.34
C SER A 122 9.04 32.45 6.79
N VAL A 123 9.88 33.45 6.98
CA VAL A 123 10.17 34.02 8.30
C VAL A 123 8.90 34.64 8.88
N GLY A 124 8.52 34.20 10.08
CA GLY A 124 7.29 34.65 10.75
C GLY A 124 6.11 33.66 10.62
N ASP A 125 6.22 32.67 9.73
CA ASP A 125 5.28 31.56 9.70
C ASP A 125 5.56 30.60 10.88
N ASN A 126 4.54 30.37 11.70
CA ASN A 126 4.61 29.40 12.80
C ASN A 126 4.26 27.97 12.33
N LEU A 127 4.41 27.68 11.04
CA LEU A 127 4.16 26.35 10.50
C LEU A 127 5.46 25.54 10.54
N PRO A 128 5.42 24.26 10.95
CA PRO A 128 6.58 23.40 10.85
C PRO A 128 6.96 23.18 9.38
N LEU A 129 8.24 23.00 9.10
CA LEU A 129 8.80 22.66 7.80
C LEU A 129 9.21 21.18 7.78
N LEU A 130 8.75 20.43 6.79
CA LEU A 130 9.29 19.10 6.49
C LEU A 130 10.42 19.22 5.47
N ILE A 131 11.62 18.81 5.86
CA ILE A 131 12.74 18.59 4.93
C ILE A 131 12.74 17.12 4.53
N LYS A 132 12.36 16.85 3.29
CA LYS A 132 12.47 15.52 2.67
C LYS A 132 13.94 15.31 2.28
N GLY A 133 14.50 14.17 2.66
CA GLY A 133 15.90 13.85 2.42
C GLY A 133 16.12 12.77 1.39
N SER A 134 17.36 12.69 0.94
CA SER A 134 17.92 11.61 0.13
C SER A 134 18.93 10.85 0.97
N LEU A 135 18.82 9.53 0.96
CA LEU A 135 19.78 8.65 1.59
C LEU A 135 21.03 8.51 0.70
N VAL A 136 22.20 8.51 1.33
CA VAL A 136 23.51 8.30 0.71
C VAL A 136 24.08 6.93 1.07
N SER A 137 23.78 6.46 2.28
CA SER A 137 24.28 5.20 2.84
C SER A 137 23.20 4.55 3.70
N PRO A 138 23.04 3.21 3.69
CA PRO A 138 23.88 2.22 2.99
C PRO A 138 23.64 2.12 1.47
N VAL A 139 22.47 2.57 1.02
CA VAL A 139 22.10 2.61 -0.40
C VAL A 139 21.76 4.06 -0.72
N ALA A 140 22.30 4.59 -1.81
CA ALA A 140 21.88 5.89 -2.30
C ALA A 140 20.45 5.76 -2.86
N ILE A 141 19.52 6.54 -2.31
CA ILE A 141 18.13 6.56 -2.78
C ILE A 141 17.47 7.87 -2.37
N THR A 142 16.61 8.41 -3.23
CA THR A 142 15.69 9.50 -2.88
C THR A 142 14.29 8.94 -2.84
N PRO A 143 13.75 8.60 -1.65
CA PRO A 143 12.45 7.96 -1.57
C PRO A 143 11.36 8.85 -2.13
N GLN A 144 10.52 8.26 -2.99
CA GLN A 144 9.31 8.88 -3.48
C GLN A 144 8.26 8.84 -2.36
N TYR A 145 7.76 10.02 -2.00
CA TYR A 145 6.68 10.13 -1.02
C TYR A 145 5.36 9.65 -1.64
N ALA A 146 4.46 9.12 -0.81
CA ALA A 146 3.15 8.74 -1.29
C ALA A 146 2.37 9.99 -1.73
N SER A 147 1.56 9.87 -2.78
CA SER A 147 0.76 10.98 -3.31
C SER A 147 -0.45 11.36 -2.45
N GLY A 148 -0.63 10.73 -1.27
CA GLY A 148 -1.84 10.86 -0.47
C GLY A 148 -3.10 10.27 -1.14
N PRO A 149 -4.27 10.36 -0.46
CA PRO A 149 -5.54 9.97 -1.05
C PRO A 149 -6.03 11.01 -2.06
N THR A 150 -6.79 10.59 -3.07
CA THR A 150 -7.32 11.46 -4.13
C THR A 150 -7.99 12.71 -3.55
N GLY A 151 -7.52 13.87 -4.03
CA GLY A 151 -8.09 15.17 -3.69
C GLY A 151 -7.80 15.69 -2.29
N HIS A 152 -6.85 15.10 -1.56
CA HIS A 152 -6.49 15.56 -0.20
C HIS A 152 -6.09 17.06 -0.16
N SER A 153 -5.46 17.55 -1.22
CA SER A 153 -5.01 18.93 -1.38
C SER A 153 -5.99 19.82 -2.16
N ASN A 154 -7.16 19.29 -2.57
CA ASN A 154 -8.14 20.07 -3.32
C ASN A 154 -8.71 21.19 -2.43
N PRO A 155 -8.78 22.45 -2.90
CA PRO A 155 -9.36 23.53 -2.13
C PRO A 155 -10.79 23.22 -1.68
N GLY A 156 -11.04 23.26 -0.36
CA GLY A 156 -12.34 22.93 0.20
C GLY A 156 -12.54 21.45 0.47
N CYS A 157 -11.50 20.61 0.40
CA CYS A 157 -11.53 19.22 0.85
C CYS A 157 -12.07 19.12 2.29
N ALA A 158 -11.70 20.09 3.13
CA ALA A 158 -12.16 20.15 4.52
C ALA A 158 -13.57 20.75 4.72
N ALA A 159 -14.26 21.13 3.65
CA ALA A 159 -15.58 21.75 3.73
C ALA A 159 -16.70 20.74 4.05
N ALA A 160 -17.91 21.26 4.28
CA ALA A 160 -19.09 20.46 4.57
C ALA A 160 -19.35 19.43 3.44
N PRO A 161 -19.35 18.12 3.77
CA PRO A 161 -19.33 17.08 2.76
C PRO A 161 -20.67 16.91 2.05
N LYS A 162 -20.59 16.66 0.75
CA LYS A 162 -21.72 16.29 -0.11
C LYS A 162 -21.28 15.16 -1.02
N TRP A 163 -22.15 14.19 -1.21
CA TRP A 163 -21.96 13.14 -2.19
C TRP A 163 -22.93 13.30 -3.35
N SER A 164 -22.49 12.91 -4.54
CA SER A 164 -23.35 12.72 -5.69
C SER A 164 -23.45 11.23 -5.97
N LEU A 165 -24.68 10.72 -6.06
CA LEU A 165 -24.96 9.35 -6.46
C LEU A 165 -25.36 9.35 -7.93
N SER A 166 -24.55 8.73 -8.77
CA SER A 166 -24.89 8.58 -10.19
C SER A 166 -25.43 7.19 -10.49
N ALA A 167 -26.47 7.17 -11.33
CA ALA A 167 -27.14 5.98 -11.85
C ALA A 167 -27.47 4.90 -10.79
N PRO A 168 -28.14 5.24 -9.65
CA PRO A 168 -28.50 4.22 -8.68
C PRO A 168 -29.49 3.24 -9.31
N PHE A 169 -29.15 1.96 -9.24
CA PHE A 169 -29.84 0.86 -9.88
C PHE A 169 -30.07 -0.26 -8.87
N TYR A 170 -31.33 -0.62 -8.63
CA TYR A 170 -31.71 -1.72 -7.76
C TYR A 170 -32.44 -2.80 -8.58
N THR A 171 -32.11 -4.06 -8.34
CA THR A 171 -32.88 -5.21 -8.85
C THR A 171 -33.25 -6.15 -7.73
N ASN A 172 -34.45 -6.71 -7.83
CA ASN A 172 -34.96 -7.76 -6.96
C ASN A 172 -35.62 -8.83 -7.83
N GLN A 173 -35.11 -10.05 -7.76
CA GLN A 173 -35.66 -11.20 -8.45
C GLN A 173 -36.15 -12.21 -7.42
N THR A 174 -37.42 -12.63 -7.54
CA THR A 174 -37.92 -13.75 -6.75
C THR A 174 -37.32 -15.05 -7.26
N GLY A 175 -37.09 -16.00 -6.36
CA GLY A 175 -36.67 -17.36 -6.71
C GLY A 175 -37.80 -18.34 -6.48
N ASP A 176 -37.73 -19.48 -7.15
CA ASP A 176 -38.65 -20.61 -6.98
C ASP A 176 -38.16 -21.61 -5.92
N GLY A 177 -36.94 -21.42 -5.41
CA GLY A 177 -36.29 -22.30 -4.44
C GLY A 177 -35.77 -23.62 -5.03
N ILE A 178 -35.80 -23.79 -6.37
CA ILE A 178 -35.44 -25.04 -7.06
C ILE A 178 -34.49 -24.75 -8.24
N THR A 179 -34.88 -23.86 -9.17
CA THR A 179 -34.13 -23.57 -10.41
C THR A 179 -33.72 -22.10 -10.54
N ALA A 180 -34.50 -21.19 -9.95
CA ALA A 180 -34.25 -19.76 -9.94
C ALA A 180 -33.81 -19.31 -8.54
N ILE A 181 -32.62 -18.75 -8.48
CA ILE A 181 -32.07 -18.19 -7.25
C ILE A 181 -32.64 -16.79 -7.06
N ALA A 182 -33.24 -16.55 -5.90
CA ALA A 182 -33.69 -15.23 -5.53
C ALA A 182 -32.47 -14.31 -5.34
N SER A 183 -32.50 -13.11 -5.91
CA SER A 183 -31.36 -12.19 -5.88
C SER A 183 -31.80 -10.75 -5.65
N GLN A 184 -30.94 -10.02 -4.96
CA GLN A 184 -31.07 -8.58 -4.76
C GLN A 184 -29.73 -7.95 -5.06
N ASP A 185 -29.73 -6.91 -5.88
CA ASP A 185 -28.52 -6.19 -6.22
C ASP A 185 -28.78 -4.69 -6.27
N PHE A 186 -27.83 -3.93 -5.74
CA PHE A 186 -27.83 -2.47 -5.77
C PHE A 186 -26.48 -1.99 -6.25
N ASN A 187 -26.48 -1.17 -7.30
CA ASN A 187 -25.30 -0.60 -7.91
C ASN A 187 -25.43 0.92 -7.92
N VAL A 188 -24.37 1.63 -7.56
CA VAL A 188 -24.32 3.09 -7.61
C VAL A 188 -22.88 3.57 -7.75
N LEU A 189 -22.67 4.66 -8.49
CA LEU A 189 -21.42 5.40 -8.46
C LEU A 189 -21.52 6.48 -7.38
N LEU A 190 -20.68 6.38 -6.36
CA LEU A 190 -20.57 7.35 -5.27
C LEU A 190 -19.43 8.33 -5.58
N ILE A 191 -19.74 9.62 -5.62
CA ILE A 191 -18.76 10.70 -5.83
C ILE A 191 -18.73 11.56 -4.58
N ASN A 192 -17.58 11.70 -3.92
CA ASN A 192 -17.38 12.70 -2.88
C ASN A 192 -16.99 14.03 -3.52
N ASN A 193 -17.86 15.03 -3.43
CA ASN A 193 -17.67 16.30 -4.13
C ASN A 193 -16.55 17.16 -3.51
N ALA A 194 -16.11 16.89 -2.28
CA ALA A 194 -15.04 17.65 -1.63
C ALA A 194 -13.65 17.20 -2.12
N THR A 195 -13.49 15.90 -2.38
CA THR A 195 -12.23 15.31 -2.82
C THR A 195 -12.21 14.99 -4.31
N GLY A 196 -13.37 14.91 -4.97
CA GLY A 196 -13.50 14.33 -6.32
C GLY A 196 -13.27 12.82 -6.34
N TYR A 197 -13.27 12.16 -5.17
CA TYR A 197 -13.13 10.72 -5.07
C TYR A 197 -14.36 10.01 -5.63
N GLU A 198 -14.13 9.03 -6.50
CA GLU A 198 -15.18 8.20 -7.11
C GLU A 198 -15.01 6.74 -6.68
N ALA A 199 -16.12 6.12 -6.27
CA ALA A 199 -16.16 4.70 -5.94
C ALA A 199 -17.40 4.03 -6.55
N SER A 200 -17.18 2.88 -7.19
CA SER A 200 -18.28 2.01 -7.60
C SER A 200 -18.71 1.18 -6.38
N CYS A 201 -19.96 1.32 -5.97
CA CYS A 201 -20.55 0.59 -4.85
C CYS A 201 -21.54 -0.45 -5.38
N MET A 202 -21.30 -1.71 -5.07
CA MET A 202 -22.18 -2.83 -5.45
C MET A 202 -22.51 -3.70 -4.24
N SER A 203 -23.61 -4.44 -4.30
CA SER A 203 -23.97 -5.33 -3.19
C SER A 203 -22.90 -6.41 -2.99
N GLY A 204 -22.41 -6.57 -1.75
CA GLY A 204 -21.39 -7.56 -1.41
C GLY A 204 -21.91 -9.00 -1.30
N ALA A 205 -23.23 -9.18 -1.44
CA ALA A 205 -23.93 -10.46 -1.40
C ALA A 205 -23.63 -11.27 -2.68
N GLY A 206 -22.40 -11.77 -2.75
CA GLY A 206 -21.87 -12.61 -3.82
C GLY A 206 -20.53 -13.29 -3.50
N PHE A 207 -19.86 -12.89 -2.41
CA PHE A 207 -18.61 -13.53 -1.94
C PHE A 207 -18.80 -14.53 -0.79
N GLY A 208 -20.04 -14.80 -0.37
CA GLY A 208 -20.37 -15.88 0.57
C GLY A 208 -20.51 -17.21 -0.18
N ASP A 209 -19.61 -18.16 0.13
CA ASP A 209 -19.49 -19.57 -0.31
C ASP A 209 -19.68 -19.97 -1.79
N GLY A 210 -20.06 -19.05 -2.67
CA GLY A 210 -20.20 -19.28 -4.11
C GLY A 210 -21.31 -20.25 -4.51
N LEU A 211 -22.14 -20.74 -3.56
CA LEU A 211 -23.04 -21.86 -3.83
C LEU A 211 -24.52 -21.58 -3.52
N THR A 212 -24.87 -20.61 -2.68
CA THR A 212 -26.26 -20.14 -2.58
C THR A 212 -26.38 -18.66 -2.16
N PRO A 213 -26.63 -17.73 -3.10
CA PRO A 213 -27.09 -16.39 -2.77
C PRO A 213 -28.44 -16.50 -2.05
N THR A 214 -28.44 -16.32 -0.72
CA THR A 214 -29.69 -16.09 0.01
C THR A 214 -29.98 -14.59 -0.03
N PRO A 215 -31.18 -14.16 -0.47
CA PRO A 215 -31.55 -12.75 -0.41
C PRO A 215 -31.37 -12.22 1.00
N ALA A 216 -30.69 -11.08 1.14
CA ALA A 216 -30.58 -10.44 2.43
C ALA A 216 -31.98 -10.07 2.93
N THR A 217 -32.32 -10.47 4.15
CA THR A 217 -33.60 -10.11 4.81
C THR A 217 -33.56 -8.72 5.46
N GLY A 218 -32.63 -7.87 5.02
CA GLY A 218 -32.36 -6.55 5.59
C GLY A 218 -31.57 -5.67 4.62
N PRO A 219 -30.96 -4.58 5.11
CA PRO A 219 -30.16 -3.69 4.28
C PRO A 219 -29.03 -4.42 3.55
N LEU A 220 -28.84 -4.08 2.28
CA LEU A 220 -27.73 -4.55 1.45
C LEU A 220 -26.46 -3.81 1.86
N ASN A 221 -25.48 -4.51 2.40
CA ASN A 221 -24.14 -3.97 2.60
C ASN A 221 -23.44 -3.85 1.23
N LEU A 222 -22.87 -2.68 0.96
CA LEU A 222 -22.22 -2.40 -0.31
C LEU A 222 -20.70 -2.47 -0.14
N VAL A 223 -20.04 -3.11 -1.10
CA VAL A 223 -18.59 -3.02 -1.29
C VAL A 223 -18.35 -1.86 -2.24
N CYS A 224 -17.70 -0.82 -1.75
CA CYS A 224 -17.33 0.36 -2.52
C CYS A 224 -15.83 0.29 -2.85
N ALA A 225 -15.50 0.33 -4.14
CA ALA A 225 -14.13 0.32 -4.62
C ALA A 225 -13.85 1.51 -5.54
N GLY A 226 -12.86 2.32 -5.18
CA GLY A 226 -12.32 3.39 -5.99
C GLY A 226 -10.95 3.04 -6.59
N TYR A 227 -10.20 4.09 -6.96
CA TYR A 227 -8.87 3.98 -7.57
C TYR A 227 -7.84 3.28 -6.67
N GLU A 228 -8.02 3.32 -5.34
CA GLU A 228 -7.14 2.73 -4.34
C GLU A 228 -7.04 1.20 -4.46
N PHE A 229 -8.04 0.54 -5.04
CA PHE A 229 -7.98 -0.90 -5.32
C PHE A 229 -7.03 -1.25 -6.47
N GLN A 230 -6.66 -0.28 -7.30
CA GLN A 230 -5.76 -0.46 -8.44
C GLN A 230 -4.34 0.06 -8.16
N SER A 231 -4.15 0.90 -7.15
CA SER A 231 -2.85 1.51 -6.84
C SER A 231 -2.09 0.72 -5.78
N SER A 232 -0.91 0.19 -6.13
CA SER A 232 0.06 -0.33 -5.17
C SER A 232 0.69 0.77 -4.28
N ASN A 233 0.53 2.04 -4.67
CA ASN A 233 1.17 3.20 -4.04
C ASN A 233 0.26 3.92 -3.04
N GLY A 234 -0.71 3.22 -2.45
CA GLY A 234 -1.58 3.81 -1.44
C GLY A 234 -0.76 4.32 -0.26
N GLY A 235 -0.89 5.61 0.07
CA GLY A 235 -0.30 6.19 1.27
C GLY A 235 -0.93 5.62 2.55
N ARG A 236 -0.39 5.99 3.71
CA ARG A 236 -0.91 5.57 5.03
C ARG A 236 -2.41 5.84 5.24
N TYR A 237 -2.93 6.83 4.54
CA TYR A 237 -4.27 7.39 4.72
C TYR A 237 -5.14 7.15 3.48
N GLY A 238 -5.80 5.99 3.42
CA GLY A 238 -6.74 5.65 2.36
C GLY A 238 -8.19 6.06 2.68
N ILE A 239 -8.97 6.46 1.67
CA ILE A 239 -10.39 6.77 1.85
C ILE A 239 -11.14 5.48 2.20
N THR A 240 -11.91 5.52 3.28
CA THR A 240 -12.73 4.38 3.71
C THR A 240 -14.20 4.71 3.55
N THR A 241 -14.95 3.83 2.89
CA THR A 241 -16.37 4.03 2.60
C THR A 241 -17.17 2.82 3.09
N ALA A 242 -18.08 3.06 4.02
CA ALA A 242 -19.11 2.11 4.41
C ALA A 242 -20.46 2.60 3.87
N ALA A 243 -21.11 1.80 3.04
CA ALA A 243 -22.41 2.13 2.49
C ALA A 243 -23.38 0.95 2.59
N TYR A 244 -24.66 1.26 2.77
CA TYR A 244 -25.72 0.28 2.75
C TYR A 244 -26.99 0.84 2.15
N PHE A 245 -27.77 -0.03 1.54
CA PHE A 245 -29.04 0.30 0.90
C PHE A 245 -30.17 -0.53 1.50
N ASP A 246 -31.20 0.13 2.01
CA ASP A 246 -32.41 -0.54 2.51
C ASP A 246 -33.47 -0.61 1.40
N PRO A 247 -33.73 -1.79 0.82
CA PRO A 247 -34.68 -1.93 -0.27
C PRO A 247 -36.14 -1.72 0.17
N SER A 248 -36.47 -1.80 1.47
CA SER A 248 -37.84 -1.62 1.97
C SER A 248 -38.23 -0.15 2.04
N THR A 249 -37.26 0.73 2.23
CA THR A 249 -37.46 2.18 2.36
C THR A 249 -36.81 2.98 1.21
N PHE A 250 -36.10 2.30 0.31
CA PHE A 250 -35.22 2.91 -0.70
C PHE A 250 -34.20 3.88 -0.09
N THR A 251 -33.77 3.64 1.15
CA THR A 251 -32.85 4.53 1.85
C THR A 251 -31.42 4.10 1.60
N PHE A 252 -30.63 5.00 1.00
CA PHE A 252 -29.19 4.87 0.91
C PHE A 252 -28.52 5.55 2.10
N ASN A 253 -27.53 4.86 2.66
CA ASN A 253 -26.74 5.37 3.77
C ASN A 253 -25.26 5.25 3.40
N VAL A 254 -24.51 6.30 3.73
CA VAL A 254 -23.06 6.36 3.54
C VAL A 254 -22.42 6.89 4.79
N ASN A 255 -21.29 6.30 5.16
CA ASN A 255 -20.35 6.79 6.14
C ASN A 255 -18.96 6.70 5.52
N GLN A 256 -18.30 7.84 5.33
CA GLN A 256 -17.01 7.91 4.68
C GLN A 256 -16.01 8.66 5.54
N THR A 257 -14.77 8.17 5.58
CA THR A 257 -13.63 8.88 6.15
C THR A 257 -12.61 9.20 5.07
N TRP A 258 -12.16 10.45 5.01
CA TRP A 258 -11.11 10.93 4.11
C TRP A 258 -10.17 11.90 4.85
N TYR A 259 -9.16 12.38 4.13
CA TYR A 259 -8.06 13.15 4.69
C TYR A 259 -7.77 14.36 3.82
N CYS A 260 -7.53 15.50 4.47
CA CYS A 260 -7.33 16.78 3.79
C CYS A 260 -6.16 17.54 4.38
N ASP A 261 -5.44 18.25 3.53
CA ASP A 261 -4.41 19.23 3.88
C ASP A 261 -4.42 20.43 2.92
N ASP A 262 -5.59 20.70 2.33
CA ASP A 262 -5.87 21.78 1.39
C ASP A 262 -5.51 23.19 1.89
N VAL A 263 -5.56 23.41 3.20
CA VAL A 263 -5.08 24.67 3.82
C VAL A 263 -3.56 24.65 3.98
N SER A 264 -2.98 23.53 4.42
CA SER A 264 -1.55 23.35 4.62
C SER A 264 -1.22 21.89 4.91
N ALA A 265 -0.23 21.32 4.21
CA ALA A 265 0.38 20.02 4.52
C ALA A 265 0.88 19.90 5.97
N ALA A 266 1.18 21.02 6.63
CA ALA A 266 1.58 21.05 8.04
C ALA A 266 0.41 20.92 9.04
N LYS A 267 -0.84 21.03 8.57
CA LYS A 267 -2.06 20.94 9.38
C LYS A 267 -3.09 19.99 8.75
N PRO A 268 -2.72 18.71 8.51
CA PRO A 268 -3.65 17.76 7.93
C PRO A 268 -4.77 17.44 8.91
N VAL A 269 -5.94 17.09 8.36
CA VAL A 269 -7.12 16.67 9.12
C VAL A 269 -7.70 15.38 8.56
N GLN A 270 -8.22 14.55 9.45
CA GLN A 270 -9.11 13.45 9.12
C GLN A 270 -10.56 13.94 9.25
N ILE A 271 -11.40 13.60 8.29
CA ILE A 271 -12.82 13.94 8.28
C ILE A 271 -13.62 12.67 8.12
N THR A 272 -14.59 12.47 9.02
CA THR A 272 -15.55 11.37 8.94
C THR A 272 -16.94 11.97 8.87
N ALA A 273 -17.71 11.60 7.86
CA ALA A 273 -19.07 12.09 7.71
C ALA A 273 -20.05 11.00 7.27
N SER A 274 -21.31 11.18 7.68
CA SER A 274 -22.39 10.28 7.30
C SER A 274 -23.63 10.99 6.81
N ALA A 275 -24.41 10.27 5.99
CA ALA A 275 -25.69 10.70 5.50
C ALA A 275 -26.64 9.52 5.29
N SER A 276 -27.94 9.87 5.29
CA SER A 276 -29.04 8.97 5.01
C SER A 276 -30.03 9.69 4.10
N GLN A 277 -30.36 9.10 2.95
CA GLN A 277 -31.22 9.71 1.95
C GLN A 277 -32.14 8.67 1.29
N VAL A 278 -33.44 8.96 1.26
CA VAL A 278 -34.41 8.18 0.47
C VAL A 278 -34.18 8.49 -1.01
N LEU A 279 -33.93 7.46 -1.81
CA LEU A 279 -33.67 7.58 -3.24
C LEU A 279 -34.99 7.62 -4.03
N PRO A 280 -35.14 8.54 -5.00
CA PRO A 280 -36.35 8.65 -5.83
C PRO A 280 -36.32 7.62 -6.98
N LEU A 281 -36.32 6.33 -6.63
CA LEU A 281 -36.27 5.24 -7.62
C LEU A 281 -37.64 4.98 -8.24
N THR A 282 -37.68 4.73 -9.55
CA THR A 282 -38.88 4.29 -10.28
C THR A 282 -38.74 2.82 -10.64
N CYS A 283 -39.69 1.99 -10.17
CA CYS A 283 -39.63 0.54 -10.33
C CYS A 283 -40.55 0.02 -11.44
N THR A 284 -40.05 -0.96 -12.20
CA THR A 284 -40.82 -1.74 -13.17
C THR A 284 -40.66 -3.22 -12.84
N ALA A 285 -41.78 -3.94 -12.72
CA ALA A 285 -41.80 -5.39 -12.55
C ALA A 285 -42.06 -6.08 -13.88
N SER A 286 -41.37 -7.19 -14.14
CA SER A 286 -41.61 -8.03 -15.31
C SER A 286 -41.49 -9.50 -14.93
N PRO A 287 -42.32 -10.38 -15.52
CA PRO A 287 -42.16 -11.82 -15.33
C PRO A 287 -40.80 -12.26 -15.87
N VAL A 288 -40.13 -13.14 -15.16
CA VAL A 288 -38.94 -13.82 -15.67
C VAL A 288 -39.41 -14.91 -16.63
N THR A 289 -38.71 -15.04 -17.77
CA THR A 289 -39.04 -16.05 -18.78
C THR A 289 -37.84 -16.96 -19.01
N VAL A 290 -38.08 -18.27 -18.96
CA VAL A 290 -37.14 -19.30 -19.37
C VAL A 290 -37.67 -19.87 -20.69
N ASP A 291 -36.87 -19.80 -21.76
CA ASP A 291 -37.27 -20.19 -23.12
C ASP A 291 -38.56 -19.51 -23.63
N GLY A 292 -38.80 -18.26 -23.19
CA GLY A 292 -39.98 -17.48 -23.57
C GLY A 292 -41.26 -17.84 -22.80
N VAL A 293 -41.20 -18.76 -21.84
CA VAL A 293 -42.32 -19.12 -20.96
C VAL A 293 -42.12 -18.46 -19.58
N PRO A 294 -43.13 -17.76 -19.02
CA PRO A 294 -43.06 -17.25 -17.66
C PRO A 294 -42.84 -18.39 -16.66
N ASP A 295 -41.80 -18.30 -15.84
CA ASP A 295 -41.43 -19.31 -14.85
C ASP A 295 -42.12 -19.09 -13.48
N GLY A 296 -42.94 -18.04 -13.38
CA GLY A 296 -43.61 -17.63 -12.14
C GLY A 296 -42.80 -16.66 -11.28
N ASN A 297 -41.53 -16.43 -11.61
CA ASN A 297 -40.69 -15.45 -10.94
C ASN A 297 -40.91 -14.04 -11.48
N THR A 298 -40.68 -13.05 -10.64
CA THR A 298 -40.79 -11.62 -11.00
C THR A 298 -39.45 -10.96 -10.78
N LYS A 299 -38.97 -10.24 -11.81
CA LYS A 299 -37.84 -9.32 -11.71
C LYS A 299 -38.36 -7.89 -11.60
N THR A 300 -38.09 -7.26 -10.48
CA THR A 300 -38.32 -5.83 -10.26
C THR A 300 -37.01 -5.09 -10.49
N SER A 301 -37.02 -4.11 -11.38
CA SER A 301 -35.87 -3.22 -11.64
C SER A 301 -36.26 -1.80 -11.30
N CYS A 302 -35.48 -1.13 -10.45
CA CYS A 302 -35.73 0.23 -10.02
C CYS A 302 -34.54 1.12 -10.38
N ILE A 303 -34.80 2.24 -11.04
CA ILE A 303 -33.76 3.15 -11.53
C ILE A 303 -34.07 4.59 -11.14
N ASN A 304 -33.02 5.41 -11.03
CA ASN A 304 -33.13 6.86 -11.14
C ASN A 304 -32.25 7.34 -12.30
N ARG A 305 -32.80 8.20 -13.15
CA ARG A 305 -32.09 8.74 -14.33
C ARG A 305 -31.31 10.02 -14.03
N ALA A 306 -31.59 10.66 -12.90
CA ALA A 306 -30.89 11.87 -12.47
C ALA A 306 -29.95 11.53 -11.31
N ASP A 307 -28.85 12.29 -11.20
CA ASP A 307 -27.96 12.18 -10.04
C ASP A 307 -28.69 12.63 -8.77
N VAL A 308 -28.39 11.98 -7.65
CA VAL A 308 -28.94 12.33 -6.33
C VAL A 308 -27.85 12.97 -5.49
N THR A 309 -28.07 14.20 -5.04
CA THR A 309 -27.20 14.82 -4.04
C THR A 309 -27.57 14.36 -2.64
N VAL A 310 -26.58 13.82 -1.93
CA VAL A 310 -26.69 13.39 -0.54
C VAL A 310 -25.88 14.37 0.32
N VAL A 311 -26.57 15.06 1.23
CA VAL A 311 -25.94 16.06 2.12
C VAL A 311 -25.61 15.40 3.45
N ALA A 312 -24.38 15.60 3.93
CA ALA A 312 -23.95 15.09 5.23
C ALA A 312 -24.77 15.67 6.39
N GLN A 313 -25.10 14.82 7.35
CA GLN A 313 -25.81 15.20 8.57
C GLN A 313 -24.87 15.33 9.76
N HIS A 314 -23.79 14.54 9.77
CA HIS A 314 -22.79 14.54 10.82
C HIS A 314 -21.41 14.56 10.19
N SER A 315 -20.51 15.37 10.75
CA SER A 315 -19.11 15.43 10.36
C SER A 315 -18.27 15.55 11.63
N ALA A 316 -17.28 14.69 11.77
CA ALA A 316 -16.23 14.78 12.77
C ALA A 316 -14.92 15.15 12.07
N THR A 317 -14.16 16.08 12.66
CA THR A 317 -12.86 16.51 12.13
C THR A 317 -11.81 16.34 13.23
N THR A 318 -10.76 15.60 12.93
CA THR A 318 -9.67 15.30 13.87
C THR A 318 -8.34 15.76 13.27
N PRO A 319 -7.52 16.57 13.98
CA PRO A 319 -6.21 16.96 13.49
C PRO A 319 -5.27 15.75 13.42
N LEU A 320 -4.41 15.74 12.40
CA LEU A 320 -3.35 14.74 12.22
C LEU A 320 -1.97 15.34 12.46
N ALA A 321 -0.94 14.50 12.51
CA ALA A 321 0.44 14.95 12.62
C ALA A 321 0.85 15.73 11.35
N PRO A 322 1.67 16.79 11.46
CA PRO A 322 2.13 17.54 10.30
C PRO A 322 2.73 16.63 9.22
N TYR A 323 2.37 16.88 7.96
CA TYR A 323 2.84 16.17 6.76
C TYR A 323 2.55 14.67 6.73
N SER A 324 1.64 14.16 7.57
CA SER A 324 1.44 12.73 7.68
C SER A 324 0.73 12.10 6.47
N ILE A 325 -0.07 12.86 5.71
CA ILE A 325 -0.90 12.33 4.61
C ILE A 325 -0.05 11.62 3.54
N GLU A 326 1.09 12.21 3.20
CA GLU A 326 2.04 11.70 2.21
C GLU A 326 3.06 10.70 2.79
N ASP A 327 2.97 10.39 4.08
CA ASP A 327 3.84 9.38 4.66
C ASP A 327 3.53 8.01 4.03
N PRO A 328 4.57 7.24 3.67
CA PRO A 328 4.39 5.87 3.24
C PRO A 328 3.76 5.04 4.35
N VAL A 329 3.01 4.00 3.96
CA VAL A 329 2.48 3.02 4.92
C VAL A 329 3.67 2.43 5.69
N PRO A 330 3.58 2.31 7.03
CA PRO A 330 4.52 1.50 7.80
C PRO A 330 4.46 0.04 7.32
N GLY A 331 5.30 -0.30 6.34
CA GLY A 331 5.34 -1.62 5.73
C GLY A 331 6.27 -2.57 6.46
N SER A 332 5.98 -3.87 6.33
CA SER A 332 6.97 -4.92 6.58
C SER A 332 8.13 -4.81 5.58
N ASP A 333 9.12 -5.70 5.70
CA ASP A 333 10.26 -5.70 4.78
C ASP A 333 9.80 -5.98 3.35
N ALA A 334 9.78 -4.93 2.54
CA ALA A 334 9.59 -5.02 1.11
C ALA A 334 10.92 -5.40 0.42
N CYS A 335 10.94 -5.38 -0.91
CA CYS A 335 12.06 -5.84 -1.74
C CYS A 335 13.42 -5.30 -1.29
N THR A 336 13.59 -3.98 -1.13
CA THR A 336 14.86 -3.32 -0.79
C THR A 336 15.37 -3.77 0.58
N LEU A 337 14.51 -3.74 1.60
CA LEU A 337 14.89 -4.12 2.95
C LEU A 337 15.23 -5.61 3.01
N SER A 338 14.41 -6.47 2.43
CA SER A 338 14.69 -7.90 2.34
C SER A 338 16.02 -8.16 1.63
N SER A 339 16.28 -7.47 0.53
CA SER A 339 17.53 -7.61 -0.25
C SER A 339 18.78 -7.17 0.50
N VAL A 340 18.68 -6.20 1.40
CA VAL A 340 19.82 -5.71 2.20
C VAL A 340 20.08 -6.57 3.43
N PHE A 341 19.02 -7.02 4.13
CA PHE A 341 19.17 -7.62 5.46
C PHE A 341 19.04 -9.13 5.50
N HIS A 342 18.12 -9.68 4.71
CA HIS A 342 17.84 -11.11 4.70
C HIS A 342 17.50 -11.58 3.28
N PRO A 343 18.44 -11.43 2.32
CA PRO A 343 18.16 -11.73 0.93
C PRO A 343 18.03 -13.24 0.77
N GLN A 344 16.84 -13.71 0.40
CA GLN A 344 16.53 -15.12 0.23
C GLN A 344 15.62 -15.34 -0.97
N TRP A 345 15.86 -16.43 -1.69
CA TRP A 345 14.93 -16.95 -2.69
C TRP A 345 14.05 -18.03 -2.07
N THR A 346 12.78 -18.07 -2.48
CA THR A 346 11.89 -19.22 -2.33
C THR A 346 11.79 -19.90 -3.69
N PHE A 347 12.01 -21.21 -3.70
CA PHE A 347 11.96 -22.04 -4.90
C PHE A 347 10.79 -23.03 -4.80
N SER A 348 10.19 -23.38 -5.94
CA SER A 348 9.13 -24.39 -6.07
C SER A 348 9.21 -25.11 -7.42
N ALA A 349 8.36 -26.13 -7.62
CA ALA A 349 8.14 -26.79 -8.92
C ALA A 349 9.45 -27.18 -9.66
N PHE A 350 10.39 -27.81 -8.95
CA PHE A 350 11.67 -28.20 -9.52
C PHE A 350 11.54 -29.41 -10.45
N GLU A 351 12.16 -29.31 -11.62
CA GLU A 351 12.06 -30.28 -12.69
C GLU A 351 13.41 -30.43 -13.43
N VAL A 352 13.70 -31.67 -13.85
CA VAL A 352 14.89 -32.02 -14.64
C VAL A 352 14.48 -32.91 -15.81
N ASP A 353 14.79 -32.47 -17.02
CA ASP A 353 14.55 -33.20 -18.27
C ASP A 353 15.84 -33.78 -18.82
N ASN A 354 15.85 -35.09 -19.06
CA ASN A 354 16.96 -35.86 -19.64
C ASN A 354 18.33 -35.62 -18.97
N ASN A 355 18.34 -35.15 -17.72
CA ASN A 355 19.54 -34.64 -17.02
C ASN A 355 20.26 -33.48 -17.73
N THR A 356 19.58 -32.78 -18.64
CA THR A 356 20.16 -31.73 -19.51
C THR A 356 19.47 -30.39 -19.40
N SER A 357 18.17 -30.36 -19.10
CA SER A 357 17.42 -29.13 -18.89
C SER A 357 16.86 -29.15 -17.48
N VAL A 358 16.91 -28.00 -16.82
CA VAL A 358 16.43 -27.82 -15.46
C VAL A 358 15.48 -26.62 -15.45
N SER A 359 14.36 -26.78 -14.75
CA SER A 359 13.41 -25.71 -14.51
C SER A 359 12.93 -25.70 -13.08
N PHE A 360 12.54 -24.52 -12.61
CA PHE A 360 11.99 -24.32 -11.28
C PHE A 360 11.23 -23.00 -11.25
N GLU A 361 10.41 -22.82 -10.24
CA GLU A 361 9.79 -21.54 -9.94
C GLU A 361 10.57 -20.80 -8.86
N ILE A 362 10.60 -19.46 -8.93
CA ILE A 362 11.33 -18.63 -7.97
C ILE A 362 10.57 -17.35 -7.62
N ILE A 363 10.70 -16.92 -6.36
CA ILE A 363 10.28 -15.60 -5.88
C ILE A 363 11.19 -15.12 -4.74
N LEU A 364 11.48 -13.83 -4.71
CA LEU A 364 12.23 -13.19 -3.63
C LEU A 364 11.38 -13.23 -2.36
N ARG A 365 11.96 -13.74 -1.28
CA ARG A 365 11.27 -13.81 0.00
C ARG A 365 11.23 -12.41 0.63
N THR A 366 10.04 -11.85 0.74
CA THR A 366 9.80 -10.57 1.41
C THR A 366 8.80 -10.73 2.55
N GLY A 367 8.75 -9.74 3.45
CA GLY A 367 7.78 -9.70 4.55
C GLY A 367 6.36 -9.32 4.10
N SER A 368 6.19 -8.87 2.85
CA SER A 368 4.89 -8.61 2.22
C SER A 368 5.04 -8.72 0.70
N PRO A 369 4.96 -9.95 0.14
CA PRO A 369 5.08 -10.16 -1.30
C PRO A 369 3.88 -9.60 -2.10
N GLY A 370 2.80 -9.19 -1.43
CA GLY A 370 1.58 -8.74 -2.09
C GLY A 370 0.93 -9.86 -2.91
N PHE A 371 0.31 -9.50 -4.03
CA PHE A 371 -0.30 -10.45 -4.99
C PHE A 371 0.70 -10.92 -6.05
N GLN A 372 1.90 -11.31 -5.62
CA GLN A 372 2.92 -11.85 -6.52
C GLN A 372 3.07 -13.36 -6.33
N PHE A 373 3.28 -14.05 -7.45
CA PHE A 373 3.43 -15.49 -7.50
C PHE A 373 4.83 -15.86 -7.99
N PRO A 374 5.34 -17.05 -7.65
CA PRO A 374 6.57 -17.57 -8.22
C PRO A 374 6.56 -17.56 -9.76
N ILE A 375 7.70 -17.24 -10.37
CA ILE A 375 7.86 -17.29 -11.83
C ILE A 375 8.72 -18.48 -12.23
N SER A 376 8.35 -19.14 -13.34
CA SER A 376 9.15 -20.22 -13.91
C SER A 376 10.48 -19.69 -14.45
N ILE A 377 11.56 -20.41 -14.17
CA ILE A 377 12.90 -20.23 -14.71
C ILE A 377 13.26 -21.51 -15.44
N THR A 378 13.80 -21.39 -16.65
CA THR A 378 14.25 -22.53 -17.48
C THR A 378 15.69 -22.31 -17.92
N GLN A 379 16.42 -23.41 -18.12
CA GLN A 379 17.82 -23.37 -18.56
C GLN A 379 17.92 -23.08 -20.08
N ASP A 380 18.78 -22.13 -20.47
CA ASP A 380 19.16 -21.88 -21.87
C ASP A 380 20.68 -21.72 -21.97
N GLY A 381 21.38 -22.86 -22.11
CA GLY A 381 22.84 -22.90 -22.02
C GLY A 381 23.33 -22.50 -20.63
N ASP A 382 24.16 -21.44 -20.57
CA ASP A 382 24.66 -20.84 -19.33
C ASP A 382 23.73 -19.73 -18.79
N ALA A 383 22.75 -19.28 -19.58
CA ALA A 383 21.79 -18.27 -19.19
C ALA A 383 20.49 -18.92 -18.68
N CYS A 384 19.70 -18.16 -17.95
CA CYS A 384 18.34 -18.53 -17.61
C CYS A 384 17.34 -17.79 -18.51
N VAL A 385 16.21 -18.43 -18.78
CA VAL A 385 15.04 -17.78 -19.37
C VAL A 385 14.00 -17.60 -18.27
N VAL A 386 13.64 -16.34 -18.01
CA VAL A 386 12.61 -15.96 -17.04
C VAL A 386 11.24 -16.03 -17.73
N GLY A 387 10.31 -16.76 -17.12
CA GLY A 387 8.95 -16.92 -17.61
C GLY A 387 8.17 -15.60 -17.68
N ALA A 388 7.02 -15.62 -18.36
CA ALA A 388 6.17 -14.45 -18.50
C ALA A 388 5.52 -14.06 -17.17
N GLY A 389 6.14 -13.12 -16.45
CA GLY A 389 5.51 -12.46 -15.31
C GLY A 389 4.44 -11.51 -15.82
N GLY A 390 3.19 -11.70 -15.40
CA GLY A 390 2.11 -10.77 -15.75
C GLY A 390 2.46 -9.31 -15.39
N ASN A 391 1.71 -8.34 -15.92
CA ASN A 391 1.94 -6.89 -15.71
C ASN A 391 1.56 -6.39 -14.29
N ILE A 392 1.74 -7.18 -13.24
CA ILE A 392 1.24 -6.87 -11.88
C ILE A 392 2.41 -6.39 -10.99
N GLY A 393 2.85 -5.15 -11.23
CA GLY A 393 3.83 -4.45 -10.38
C GLY A 393 5.30 -4.84 -10.62
N PRO A 394 6.23 -4.25 -9.84
CA PRO A 394 7.66 -4.53 -9.97
C PRO A 394 7.95 -5.99 -9.56
N PRO A 395 8.65 -6.76 -10.40
CA PRO A 395 8.81 -8.18 -10.22
C PRO A 395 9.66 -8.51 -8.98
N LEU A 396 9.16 -9.38 -8.09
CA LEU A 396 9.97 -10.02 -7.05
C LEU A 396 10.72 -11.25 -7.57
N TRP A 397 11.02 -11.30 -8.86
CA TRP A 397 11.80 -12.37 -9.50
C TRP A 397 13.01 -11.80 -10.23
N PRO A 398 13.99 -12.64 -10.60
CA PRO A 398 15.17 -12.16 -11.29
C PRO A 398 14.84 -11.45 -12.61
N THR A 399 15.50 -10.32 -12.86
CA THR A 399 15.50 -9.63 -14.16
C THR A 399 16.51 -10.24 -15.11
N ALA A 400 17.59 -10.82 -14.57
CA ALA A 400 18.57 -11.61 -15.29
C ALA A 400 19.13 -12.70 -14.37
N CYS A 401 19.45 -13.88 -14.92
CA CYS A 401 20.14 -14.91 -14.17
C CYS A 401 20.96 -15.87 -15.03
N SER A 402 21.83 -16.62 -14.35
CA SER A 402 22.55 -17.80 -14.84
C SER A 402 22.56 -18.82 -13.72
N PHE A 403 22.39 -20.09 -14.02
CA PHE A 403 22.44 -21.12 -13.00
C PHE A 403 23.07 -22.42 -13.49
N THR A 404 23.58 -23.20 -12.54
CA THR A 404 24.14 -24.54 -12.78
C THR A 404 23.55 -25.51 -11.78
N TYR A 405 23.18 -26.70 -12.24
CA TYR A 405 22.73 -27.80 -11.39
C TYR A 405 23.73 -28.97 -11.46
N GLU A 406 24.17 -29.46 -10.30
CA GLU A 406 25.01 -30.67 -10.19
C GLU A 406 24.13 -31.84 -9.74
N PRO A 407 23.73 -32.74 -10.66
CA PRO A 407 22.77 -33.80 -10.35
C PRO A 407 23.24 -34.76 -9.26
N LYS A 408 24.55 -35.02 -9.14
CA LYS A 408 25.07 -35.96 -8.13
C LYS A 408 24.96 -35.44 -6.71
N LYS A 409 24.98 -34.12 -6.55
CA LYS A 409 24.84 -33.45 -5.24
C LYS A 409 23.44 -32.89 -5.03
N GLN A 410 22.60 -32.90 -6.07
CA GLN A 410 21.33 -32.18 -6.13
C GLN A 410 21.51 -30.68 -5.78
N GLU A 411 22.63 -30.10 -6.19
CA GLU A 411 23.04 -28.75 -5.81
C GLU A 411 22.75 -27.77 -6.96
N LEU A 412 21.92 -26.77 -6.69
CA LEU A 412 21.61 -25.66 -7.57
C LEU A 412 22.43 -24.43 -7.14
N THR A 413 23.21 -23.88 -8.06
CA THR A 413 23.87 -22.59 -7.90
C THR A 413 23.29 -21.58 -8.88
N LEU A 414 22.68 -20.51 -8.34
CA LEU A 414 22.02 -19.45 -9.08
C LEU A 414 22.75 -18.13 -8.85
N LYS A 415 23.15 -17.46 -9.93
CA LYS A 415 23.51 -16.04 -9.92
C LYS A 415 22.35 -15.26 -10.52
N ALA A 416 21.82 -14.31 -9.78
CA ALA A 416 20.64 -13.55 -10.17
C ALA A 416 20.83 -12.06 -9.95
N GLU A 417 20.21 -11.27 -10.81
CA GLU A 417 19.97 -9.84 -10.68
C GLU A 417 18.48 -9.62 -10.49
N TRP A 418 18.09 -8.68 -9.63
CA TRP A 418 16.70 -8.30 -9.40
C TRP A 418 16.61 -6.81 -9.08
N SER A 419 15.44 -6.22 -9.28
CA SER A 419 15.22 -4.78 -9.09
C SER A 419 14.14 -4.52 -8.06
N CYS A 420 14.40 -3.60 -7.15
CA CYS A 420 13.44 -3.11 -6.17
C CYS A 420 13.07 -1.66 -6.48
N SER A 421 11.80 -1.38 -6.75
CA SER A 421 11.30 -0.06 -7.15
C SER A 421 10.21 0.47 -6.21
N GLU A 422 10.03 -0.15 -5.05
CA GLU A 422 8.96 0.23 -4.12
C GLU A 422 9.25 1.53 -3.35
N LEU A 423 10.51 1.96 -3.31
CA LEU A 423 10.92 3.20 -2.67
C LEU A 423 11.05 4.36 -3.67
N ASP A 424 11.34 4.06 -4.94
CA ASP A 424 11.39 5.02 -6.06
C ASP A 424 11.07 4.24 -7.33
N LEU A 425 9.91 4.53 -7.94
CA LEU A 425 9.44 3.82 -9.12
C LEU A 425 10.27 4.16 -10.37
N ASP A 426 10.78 5.39 -10.44
CA ASP A 426 11.49 5.92 -11.59
C ASP A 426 12.99 5.55 -11.55
N HIS A 427 13.54 5.28 -10.37
CA HIS A 427 14.96 4.93 -10.17
C HIS A 427 15.13 3.69 -9.29
N PRO A 428 14.81 2.48 -9.81
CA PRO A 428 14.90 1.24 -9.05
C PRO A 428 16.34 0.94 -8.58
N ILE A 429 16.44 0.25 -7.44
CA ILE A 429 17.70 -0.30 -6.95
C ILE A 429 17.89 -1.68 -7.56
N TYR A 430 18.99 -1.88 -8.27
CA TYR A 430 19.37 -3.17 -8.81
C TYR A 430 20.28 -3.89 -7.82
N PHE A 431 19.90 -5.10 -7.48
CA PHE A 431 20.67 -6.01 -6.65
C PHE A 431 21.20 -7.16 -7.50
N SER A 432 22.34 -7.72 -7.09
CA SER A 432 22.86 -8.96 -7.65
C SER A 432 23.43 -9.82 -6.53
N GLY A 433 23.42 -11.14 -6.70
CA GLY A 433 23.94 -12.06 -5.69
C GLY A 433 24.03 -13.49 -6.20
N THR A 434 24.48 -14.38 -5.32
CA THR A 434 24.64 -15.81 -5.62
C THR A 434 24.04 -16.66 -4.53
N THR A 435 23.24 -17.64 -4.93
CA THR A 435 22.60 -18.61 -4.05
C THR A 435 23.07 -19.99 -4.42
N THR A 436 23.49 -20.77 -3.43
CA THR A 436 23.77 -22.20 -3.59
C THR A 436 22.87 -22.96 -2.63
N THR A 437 22.14 -23.95 -3.13
CA THR A 437 21.15 -24.70 -2.34
C THR A 437 21.06 -26.15 -2.81
N THR A 438 20.59 -27.03 -1.92
CA THR A 438 20.34 -28.44 -2.24
C THR A 438 18.83 -28.66 -2.40
N VAL A 439 18.43 -29.31 -3.49
CA VAL A 439 17.04 -29.71 -3.73
C VAL A 439 16.75 -30.95 -2.86
N ASN A 440 16.29 -30.70 -1.63
CA ASN A 440 16.12 -31.74 -0.60
C ASN A 440 14.78 -32.52 -0.73
N SER A 441 14.25 -32.65 -1.96
CA SER A 441 13.03 -33.40 -2.24
C SER A 441 13.35 -34.59 -3.14
N PRO A 442 12.79 -35.79 -2.85
CA PRO A 442 12.85 -36.91 -3.79
C PRO A 442 12.29 -36.51 -5.15
N LEU A 443 12.99 -36.91 -6.22
CA LEU A 443 12.51 -36.72 -7.58
C LEU A 443 11.82 -38.00 -8.06
N THR A 444 10.61 -37.85 -8.57
CA THR A 444 9.87 -38.92 -9.26
C THR A 444 10.06 -38.73 -10.76
N CYS A 445 10.60 -39.75 -11.42
CA CYS A 445 10.89 -39.70 -12.85
C CYS A 445 9.89 -40.52 -13.65
N GLU A 446 9.32 -39.92 -14.70
CA GLU A 446 8.53 -40.59 -15.71
C GLU A 446 9.24 -40.47 -17.07
N THR A 447 9.08 -41.48 -17.94
CA THR A 447 9.58 -41.40 -19.32
C THR A 447 8.39 -41.25 -20.26
N VAL A 448 8.24 -40.06 -20.86
CA VAL A 448 7.18 -39.74 -21.82
C VAL A 448 7.84 -39.50 -23.18
N ASP A 449 7.42 -40.25 -24.21
CA ASP A 449 7.95 -40.15 -25.58
C ASP A 449 9.50 -40.22 -25.69
N GLY A 450 10.14 -40.97 -24.79
CA GLY A 450 11.59 -41.14 -24.74
C GLY A 450 12.35 -40.01 -24.04
N VAL A 451 11.65 -39.04 -23.44
CA VAL A 451 12.18 -38.01 -22.56
C VAL A 451 11.94 -38.42 -21.11
N SER A 452 13.01 -38.52 -20.32
CA SER A 452 12.91 -38.74 -18.88
C SER A 452 12.71 -37.40 -18.18
N GLN A 453 11.53 -37.17 -17.62
CA GLN A 453 11.17 -35.99 -16.85
C GLN A 453 11.11 -36.36 -15.38
N CYS A 454 11.89 -35.66 -14.55
CA CYS A 454 11.94 -35.87 -13.12
C CYS A 454 11.42 -34.63 -12.38
N VAL A 455 10.35 -34.77 -11.60
CA VAL A 455 9.75 -33.68 -10.81
C VAL A 455 9.80 -34.00 -9.32
N THR A 456 9.68 -32.98 -8.46
CA THR A 456 9.53 -33.21 -7.01
C THR A 456 8.27 -34.03 -6.72
N GLU A 457 8.39 -35.05 -5.86
CA GLU A 457 7.27 -35.95 -5.52
C GLU A 457 6.07 -35.21 -4.92
N ASP A 458 6.33 -34.19 -4.08
CA ASP A 458 5.32 -33.26 -3.58
C ASP A 458 5.25 -32.03 -4.51
N GLY A 459 4.16 -31.89 -5.26
CA GLY A 459 3.91 -30.73 -6.12
C GLY A 459 3.78 -29.40 -5.36
N GLY A 460 3.56 -29.45 -4.04
CA GLY A 460 3.57 -28.29 -3.15
C GLY A 460 4.93 -28.04 -2.48
N TYR A 461 5.98 -28.80 -2.84
CA TYR A 461 7.30 -28.65 -2.23
C TYR A 461 7.87 -27.25 -2.50
N GLN A 462 8.21 -26.56 -1.41
CA GLN A 462 8.90 -25.28 -1.45
C GLN A 462 10.12 -25.32 -0.54
N TRP A 463 11.19 -24.65 -0.94
CA TRP A 463 12.37 -24.47 -0.09
C TRP A 463 12.95 -23.07 -0.24
N THR A 464 13.70 -22.64 0.77
CA THR A 464 14.33 -21.31 0.79
C THR A 464 15.84 -21.43 0.80
N ALA A 465 16.53 -20.46 0.20
CA ALA A 465 17.98 -20.37 0.31
C ALA A 465 18.48 -18.92 0.38
N ASP A 466 19.54 -18.71 1.15
CA ASP A 466 20.18 -17.41 1.31
C ASP A 466 20.88 -16.97 0.03
N ILE A 467 20.85 -15.66 -0.21
CA ILE A 467 21.63 -15.01 -1.26
C ILE A 467 22.89 -14.45 -0.61
N SER A 468 24.03 -14.92 -1.10
CA SER A 468 25.36 -14.47 -0.69
C SER A 468 25.94 -13.46 -1.68
N ASN A 469 27.00 -12.75 -1.27
CA ASN A 469 27.72 -11.78 -2.10
C ASN A 469 26.82 -10.71 -2.72
N VAL A 470 25.83 -10.25 -1.95
CA VAL A 470 24.88 -9.25 -2.44
C VAL A 470 25.60 -7.93 -2.69
N THR A 471 25.46 -7.41 -3.91
CA THR A 471 25.89 -6.07 -4.31
C THR A 471 24.69 -5.31 -4.87
N TRP A 472 24.75 -3.98 -4.87
CA TRP A 472 23.68 -3.14 -5.38
C TRP A 472 24.21 -1.88 -6.06
N HIS A 473 23.38 -1.32 -6.94
CA HIS A 473 23.61 -0.02 -7.58
C HIS A 473 22.27 0.62 -7.98
N GLN A 474 22.29 1.94 -8.21
CA GLN A 474 21.20 2.69 -8.80
C GLN A 474 21.66 3.17 -10.19
N THR A 475 20.80 3.05 -11.19
CA THR A 475 21.10 3.48 -12.58
C THR A 475 20.89 4.97 -12.79
#